data_AF-A0A950T8I8-F1
#
_entry.id   AF-A0A950T8I8-F1
#
_cell.length_a   1.000
_cell.length_b   1.000
_cell.length_c   1.000
_cell.angle_alpha   90.00
_cell.angle_beta   90.00
_cell.angle_gamma   90.00
#
_symmetry.space_group_name_H-M   'P 1'
#
loop_
_entity.id
_entity.type
_entity.pdbx_description
1 polymer ?
#
loop_
_entity_poly.entity_id
_entity_poly.type
_entity_poly.pdbx_seq_one_letter_code
_entity_poly.pdbx_strand_id
1 'polypeptide(L)'
;MRLRAKLTHFVVALWSDTDGIILPYVSIMLIAIVGISVLALDAARYMSLQTQLQNGADALALAGAAELDRLPDAEARALNAINTLVSNSSLFGSGSAKTVKAANVQFYNRLPARDDYPLSAGQLAADATQARFIPVTARPVTLSTILPAAFFGGANRITTGAAAVAGFDQVVCDAAPIFVCNPYEATGMTYAQASGALQAAAADKSLRRRLIRLRQYGRGSDPYQAGDYGFLDAAALTSSSPALINALASARPGACFTQNAVLLRPGFEPSAREGLNVRFDMYQGAMAGARTSSTYRPSLNVRKGYVGGGSSSSGNMCNAVPANAWPIGTPPNQATGLPLDRSWPYMNGSMGQGNWDFDTYWQVNHGPAGRDVPVIDGEQVSSTNPPSRYAVYRYEIEHGYVADRSPGGETGAPACYAGGDLSDLPDRRVLQVAVLNCQNLGLAGAVPVAVPAAAFAKFFLTLPLARSQTDLYVELAGLVKPHDPGNFETVQLYR
;
A
#
# COMPACT_ATOMS: atom_id res chain seq x y z
N MET A 1 -2.58 69.63 -69.18
CA MET A 1 -3.69 68.89 -69.84
C MET A 1 -3.37 67.45 -70.24
N ARG A 2 -2.11 67.00 -70.32
CA ARG A 2 -1.72 65.63 -70.76
C ARG A 2 -1.73 64.51 -69.70
N LEU A 3 -1.91 64.82 -68.40
CA LEU A 3 -1.91 63.80 -67.33
C LEU A 3 -3.29 63.16 -67.10
N ARG A 4 -4.38 63.92 -67.28
CA ARG A 4 -5.76 63.41 -67.10
C ARG A 4 -6.15 62.38 -68.17
N ALA A 5 -5.63 62.50 -69.40
CA ALA A 5 -5.97 61.60 -70.50
C ALA A 5 -5.35 60.19 -70.39
N LYS A 6 -4.20 60.05 -69.69
CA LYS A 6 -3.58 58.73 -69.50
C LYS A 6 -4.27 57.90 -68.41
N LEU A 7 -4.82 58.54 -67.38
CA LEU A 7 -5.55 57.84 -66.32
C LEU A 7 -6.91 57.31 -66.81
N THR A 8 -7.63 58.10 -67.62
CA THR A 8 -8.89 57.65 -68.24
C THR A 8 -8.68 56.55 -69.28
N HIS A 9 -7.59 56.58 -70.05
CA HIS A 9 -7.28 55.47 -70.97
C HIS A 9 -6.93 54.16 -70.23
N PHE A 10 -6.25 54.23 -69.09
CA PHE A 10 -5.93 53.04 -68.28
C PHE A 10 -7.18 52.45 -67.61
N VAL A 11 -8.08 53.30 -67.11
CA VAL A 11 -9.34 52.86 -66.48
C VAL A 11 -10.33 52.32 -67.51
N VAL A 12 -10.39 52.91 -68.72
CA VAL A 12 -11.25 52.42 -69.81
C VAL A 12 -10.71 51.14 -70.44
N ALA A 13 -9.38 51.00 -70.58
CA ALA A 13 -8.75 49.76 -71.03
C ALA A 13 -8.96 48.59 -70.04
N LEU A 14 -9.07 48.87 -68.74
CA LEU A 14 -9.41 47.88 -67.72
C LEU A 14 -10.90 47.46 -67.76
N TRP A 15 -11.77 48.32 -68.31
CA TRP A 15 -13.22 48.11 -68.35
C TRP A 15 -13.69 47.40 -69.62
N SER A 16 -12.91 47.46 -70.70
CA SER A 16 -13.17 46.76 -71.97
C SER A 16 -12.47 45.40 -72.07
N ASP A 17 -11.73 44.99 -71.05
CA ASP A 17 -10.99 43.73 -71.05
C ASP A 17 -11.84 42.60 -70.45
N THR A 18 -12.49 41.82 -71.32
CA THR A 18 -13.26 40.62 -70.95
C THR A 18 -12.39 39.46 -70.47
N ASP A 19 -11.06 39.55 -70.59
CA ASP A 19 -10.11 38.59 -69.99
C ASP A 19 -9.64 39.04 -68.58
N GLY A 20 -9.97 40.27 -68.15
CA GLY A 20 -9.50 40.90 -66.90
C GLY A 20 -10.43 40.77 -65.68
N ILE A 21 -11.69 40.33 -65.84
CA ILE A 21 -12.65 40.15 -64.73
C ILE A 21 -12.24 39.00 -63.78
N ILE A 22 -11.44 38.06 -64.27
CA ILE A 22 -10.92 36.95 -63.48
C ILE A 22 -9.98 37.45 -62.37
N LEU A 23 -9.19 38.50 -62.61
CA LEU A 23 -8.15 38.95 -61.69
C LEU A 23 -8.69 39.51 -60.35
N PRO A 24 -9.72 40.38 -60.31
CA PRO A 24 -10.36 40.79 -59.06
C PRO A 24 -11.07 39.63 -58.36
N TYR A 25 -11.74 38.75 -59.10
CA TYR A 25 -12.40 37.57 -58.53
C TYR A 25 -11.42 36.60 -57.86
N VAL A 26 -10.33 36.27 -58.56
CA VAL A 26 -9.24 35.42 -58.06
C VAL A 26 -8.56 36.08 -56.87
N SER A 27 -8.36 37.41 -56.88
CA SER A 27 -7.77 38.13 -55.74
C SER A 27 -8.63 38.04 -54.49
N ILE A 28 -9.95 38.22 -54.61
CA ILE A 28 -10.88 38.12 -53.47
C ILE A 28 -10.96 36.66 -52.97
N MET A 29 -11.05 35.69 -53.87
CA MET A 29 -11.03 34.26 -53.53
C MET A 29 -9.73 33.85 -52.85
N LEU A 30 -8.57 34.34 -53.34
CA LEU A 30 -7.27 34.05 -52.74
C LEU A 30 -7.20 34.58 -51.30
N ILE A 31 -7.65 35.81 -51.06
CA ILE A 31 -7.69 36.39 -49.70
C ILE A 31 -8.59 35.56 -48.80
N ALA A 32 -9.75 35.13 -49.28
CA ALA A 32 -10.67 34.29 -48.51
C ALA A 32 -10.06 32.91 -48.20
N ILE A 33 -9.45 32.24 -49.18
CA ILE A 33 -8.80 30.93 -49.01
C ILE A 33 -7.63 31.03 -48.02
N VAL A 34 -6.79 32.06 -48.15
CA VAL A 34 -5.69 32.30 -47.20
C VAL A 34 -6.23 32.58 -45.81
N GLY A 35 -7.27 33.41 -45.68
CA GLY A 35 -7.92 33.70 -44.40
C GLY A 35 -8.44 32.44 -43.70
N ILE A 36 -9.16 31.58 -44.43
CA ILE A 36 -9.67 30.29 -43.90
C ILE A 36 -8.53 29.34 -43.54
N SER A 37 -7.47 29.29 -44.36
CA SER A 37 -6.29 28.44 -44.10
C SER A 37 -5.58 28.84 -42.81
N VAL A 38 -5.39 30.15 -42.58
CA VAL A 38 -4.77 30.66 -41.36
C VAL A 38 -5.67 30.42 -40.14
N LEU A 39 -6.98 30.60 -40.26
CA LEU A 39 -7.93 30.27 -39.20
C LEU A 39 -7.86 28.78 -38.82
N ALA A 40 -7.79 27.89 -39.81
CA ALA A 40 -7.67 26.46 -39.59
C ALA A 40 -6.35 26.10 -38.87
N LEU A 41 -5.24 26.77 -39.19
CA LEU A 41 -3.97 26.61 -38.48
C LEU A 41 -4.05 27.06 -37.03
N ASP A 42 -4.69 28.19 -36.74
CA ASP A 42 -4.90 28.65 -35.36
C ASP A 42 -5.80 27.70 -34.57
N ALA A 43 -6.87 27.18 -35.19
CA ALA A 43 -7.71 26.16 -34.58
C ALA A 43 -6.93 24.86 -34.29
N ALA A 44 -6.10 24.39 -35.23
CA ALA A 44 -5.26 23.21 -35.03
C ALA A 44 -4.24 23.40 -33.88
N ARG A 45 -3.61 24.59 -33.81
CA ARG A 45 -2.69 24.94 -32.71
C ARG A 45 -3.42 25.01 -31.37
N TYR A 46 -4.61 25.58 -31.33
CA TYR A 46 -5.45 25.65 -30.13
C TYR A 46 -5.84 24.25 -29.64
N MET A 47 -6.36 23.40 -30.53
CA MET A 47 -6.74 22.02 -30.19
C MET A 47 -5.52 21.21 -29.71
N SER A 48 -4.37 21.35 -30.38
CA SER A 48 -3.13 20.69 -29.96
C SER A 48 -2.68 21.16 -28.57
N LEU A 49 -2.74 22.46 -28.29
CA LEU A 49 -2.44 23.01 -26.95
C LEU A 49 -3.43 22.47 -25.90
N GLN A 50 -4.72 22.40 -26.22
CA GLN A 50 -5.72 21.89 -25.28
C GLN A 50 -5.45 20.41 -24.93
N THR A 51 -5.14 19.58 -25.91
CA THR A 51 -4.78 18.17 -25.66
C THR A 51 -3.51 18.06 -24.82
N GLN A 52 -2.48 18.89 -25.08
CA GLN A 52 -1.25 18.90 -24.29
C GLN A 52 -1.50 19.31 -22.83
N LEU A 53 -2.34 20.33 -22.61
CA LEU A 53 -2.70 20.76 -21.25
C LEU A 53 -3.53 19.71 -20.53
N GLN A 54 -4.46 19.03 -21.22
CA GLN A 54 -5.26 17.97 -20.61
C GLN A 54 -4.39 16.77 -20.22
N ASN A 55 -3.50 16.31 -21.10
CA ASN A 55 -2.55 15.25 -20.78
C ASN A 55 -1.63 15.64 -19.62
N GLY A 56 -1.21 16.91 -19.57
CA GLY A 56 -0.42 17.44 -18.46
C GLY A 56 -1.18 17.47 -17.13
N ALA A 57 -2.44 17.91 -17.14
CA ALA A 57 -3.31 17.92 -15.97
C ALA A 57 -3.58 16.49 -15.46
N ASP A 58 -3.92 15.56 -16.36
CA ASP A 58 -4.15 14.15 -16.06
C ASP A 58 -2.90 13.52 -15.41
N ALA A 59 -1.71 13.75 -15.98
CA ALA A 59 -0.46 13.23 -15.44
C ALA A 59 -0.08 13.83 -14.07
N LEU A 60 -0.30 15.13 -13.86
CA LEU A 60 -0.07 15.77 -12.56
C LEU A 60 -1.05 15.24 -11.50
N ALA A 61 -2.33 15.07 -11.87
CA ALA A 61 -3.33 14.52 -10.96
C ALA A 61 -3.00 13.07 -10.58
N LEU A 62 -2.66 12.22 -11.55
CA LEU A 62 -2.27 10.83 -11.31
C LEU A 62 -1.02 10.74 -10.41
N ALA A 63 0.00 11.56 -10.67
CA ALA A 63 1.22 11.57 -9.85
C ALA A 63 0.95 12.03 -8.42
N GLY A 64 0.12 13.06 -8.23
CA GLY A 64 -0.29 13.50 -6.90
C GLY A 64 -1.16 12.46 -6.18
N ALA A 65 -2.09 11.83 -6.91
CA ALA A 65 -2.98 10.82 -6.34
C ALA A 65 -2.21 9.57 -5.90
N ALA A 66 -1.20 9.13 -6.66
CA ALA A 66 -0.38 7.96 -6.31
C ALA A 66 0.28 8.06 -4.93
N GLU A 67 0.46 9.28 -4.40
CA GLU A 67 1.05 9.52 -3.08
C GLU A 67 0.03 9.52 -1.93
N LEU A 68 -1.29 9.46 -2.22
CA LEU A 68 -2.38 9.54 -1.24
C LEU A 68 -2.67 8.21 -0.53
N ASP A 69 -1.64 7.62 0.07
CA ASP A 69 -1.70 6.36 0.83
C ASP A 69 -2.32 6.48 2.24
N ARG A 70 -2.89 7.65 2.56
CA ARG A 70 -3.51 8.02 3.85
C ARG A 70 -2.56 8.05 5.05
N LEU A 71 -1.25 8.10 4.79
CA LEU A 71 -0.29 8.42 5.84
C LEU A 71 -0.29 9.93 6.11
N PRO A 72 0.11 10.39 7.31
CA PRO A 72 0.04 11.81 7.67
C PRO A 72 0.88 12.75 6.81
N ASP A 73 1.88 12.24 6.09
CA ASP A 73 2.74 13.00 5.18
C ASP A 73 2.31 12.89 3.69
N ALA A 74 1.20 12.21 3.40
CA ALA A 74 0.74 11.95 2.03
C ALA A 74 0.51 13.22 1.21
N GLU A 75 -0.10 14.25 1.79
CA GLU A 75 -0.32 15.54 1.10
C GLU A 75 1.01 16.23 0.73
N ALA A 76 2.00 16.16 1.62
CA ALA A 76 3.32 16.73 1.37
C ALA A 76 4.05 16.00 0.24
N ARG A 77 3.96 14.66 0.21
CA ARG A 77 4.51 13.85 -0.89
C ARG A 77 3.79 14.11 -2.21
N ALA A 78 2.46 14.21 -2.19
CA ALA A 78 1.66 14.53 -3.37
C ALA A 78 2.03 15.91 -3.96
N LEU A 79 2.19 16.93 -3.11
CA LEU A 79 2.66 18.25 -3.56
C LEU A 79 4.08 18.20 -4.11
N ASN A 80 4.98 17.43 -3.50
CA ASN A 80 6.32 17.25 -4.01
C ASN A 80 6.28 16.57 -5.40
N ALA A 81 5.56 15.47 -5.54
CA ALA A 81 5.40 14.73 -6.80
C ALA A 81 4.88 15.62 -7.94
N ILE A 82 3.85 16.43 -7.66
CA ILE A 82 3.30 17.41 -8.62
C ILE A 82 4.34 18.45 -9.02
N ASN A 83 5.11 18.98 -8.07
CA ASN A 83 6.10 20.03 -8.33
C ASN A 83 7.37 19.49 -9.04
N THR A 84 7.72 18.23 -8.81
CA THR A 84 8.88 17.56 -9.41
C THR A 84 8.58 16.87 -10.73
N LEU A 85 7.35 16.92 -11.23
CA LEU A 85 7.01 16.34 -12.53
C LEU A 85 7.61 17.20 -13.67
N VAL A 86 8.90 17.00 -13.95
CA VAL A 86 9.68 17.83 -14.90
C VAL A 86 9.30 17.59 -16.36
N SER A 87 8.56 16.51 -16.68
CA SER A 87 8.36 16.02 -18.05
C SER A 87 7.18 16.60 -18.82
N ASN A 88 6.30 17.40 -18.20
CA ASN A 88 5.13 17.96 -18.90
C ASN A 88 5.43 19.33 -19.49
N SER A 89 6.03 19.36 -20.69
CA SER A 89 6.22 20.60 -21.45
C SER A 89 5.20 20.73 -22.60
N SER A 90 4.49 21.86 -22.70
CA SER A 90 3.74 22.27 -23.87
C SER A 90 4.68 22.84 -24.95
N LEU A 91 4.39 22.51 -26.20
CA LEU A 91 5.08 23.05 -27.37
C LEU A 91 4.79 24.54 -27.56
N PHE A 92 3.59 24.97 -27.14
CA PHE A 92 3.09 26.33 -27.24
C PHE A 92 3.21 27.04 -25.88
N GLY A 93 4.05 28.08 -25.82
CA GLY A 93 4.36 28.85 -24.62
C GLY A 93 5.74 29.52 -24.72
N SER A 94 5.94 30.68 -24.07
CA SER A 94 7.24 31.36 -24.00
C SER A 94 7.92 31.10 -22.63
N GLY A 95 9.21 30.77 -22.65
CA GLY A 95 10.02 30.59 -21.43
C GLY A 95 9.43 29.57 -20.44
N SER A 96 9.28 29.97 -19.17
CA SER A 96 8.76 29.14 -18.07
C SER A 96 7.28 28.71 -18.22
N ALA A 97 6.56 29.21 -19.23
CA ALA A 97 5.19 28.79 -19.55
C ALA A 97 5.12 27.51 -20.40
N LYS A 98 6.28 26.97 -20.81
CA LYS A 98 6.33 25.65 -21.45
C LYS A 98 6.06 24.52 -20.47
N THR A 99 6.45 24.61 -19.19
CA THR A 99 6.15 23.53 -18.23
C THR A 99 4.72 23.68 -17.70
N VAL A 100 3.89 22.64 -17.86
CA VAL A 100 2.55 22.58 -17.28
C VAL A 100 2.71 22.47 -15.77
N LYS A 101 2.26 23.51 -15.06
CA LYS A 101 2.28 23.56 -13.59
C LYS A 101 0.86 23.50 -13.04
N ALA A 102 0.68 22.87 -11.90
CA ALA A 102 -0.56 22.93 -11.15
C ALA A 102 -0.83 24.38 -10.66
N ALA A 103 -2.07 24.80 -10.76
CA ALA A 103 -2.62 26.02 -10.22
C ALA A 103 -3.68 25.63 -9.18
N ASN A 104 -3.37 25.87 -7.90
CA ASN A 104 -4.19 25.49 -6.75
C ASN A 104 -4.38 23.96 -6.61
N VAL A 105 -3.81 23.39 -5.55
CA VAL A 105 -3.96 21.97 -5.21
C VAL A 105 -4.72 21.89 -3.91
N GLN A 106 -5.85 21.19 -3.92
CA GLN A 106 -6.67 20.91 -2.75
C GLN A 106 -6.88 19.40 -2.64
N PHE A 107 -7.15 18.92 -1.43
CA PHE A 107 -7.37 17.50 -1.18
C PHE A 107 -8.81 17.29 -0.72
N TYR A 108 -9.44 16.26 -1.26
CA TYR A 108 -10.83 15.91 -0.99
C TYR A 108 -10.92 14.51 -0.42
N ASN A 109 -11.80 14.34 0.58
CA ASN A 109 -12.20 13.04 1.10
C ASN A 109 -13.32 12.42 0.25
N ARG A 110 -14.21 13.28 -0.24
CA ARG A 110 -15.37 12.86 -1.06
C ARG A 110 -15.62 13.85 -2.19
N LEU A 111 -15.79 13.33 -3.40
CA LEU A 111 -16.23 14.10 -4.56
C LEU A 111 -17.74 14.40 -4.50
N PRO A 112 -18.23 15.41 -5.21
CA PRO A 112 -19.66 15.64 -5.37
C PRO A 112 -20.40 14.37 -5.85
N ALA A 113 -21.69 14.24 -5.50
CA ALA A 113 -22.48 13.06 -5.85
C ALA A 113 -22.77 12.93 -7.36
N ARG A 114 -22.53 13.99 -8.13
CA ARG A 114 -22.71 14.06 -9.58
C ARG A 114 -21.62 14.93 -10.20
N ASP A 115 -21.23 14.59 -11.42
CA ASP A 115 -20.12 15.24 -12.12
C ASP A 115 -20.48 16.64 -12.65
N ASP A 116 -21.77 16.98 -12.73
CA ASP A 116 -22.26 18.31 -13.11
C ASP A 116 -22.21 19.33 -11.96
N TYR A 117 -21.90 18.88 -10.73
CA TYR A 117 -21.81 19.76 -9.57
C TYR A 117 -20.39 20.33 -9.41
N PRO A 118 -20.26 21.59 -8.94
CA PRO A 118 -18.95 22.17 -8.70
C PRO A 118 -18.21 21.37 -7.61
N LEU A 119 -16.88 21.27 -7.71
CA LEU A 119 -16.04 20.59 -6.72
C LEU A 119 -16.22 21.15 -5.30
N SER A 120 -16.66 22.39 -5.14
CA SER A 120 -17.01 22.99 -3.84
C SER A 120 -18.19 22.30 -3.13
N ALA A 121 -19.00 21.52 -3.85
CA ALA A 121 -20.06 20.67 -3.29
C ALA A 121 -19.52 19.34 -2.72
N GLY A 122 -18.24 19.02 -2.97
CA GLY A 122 -17.54 17.91 -2.35
C GLY A 122 -17.08 18.23 -0.92
N GLN A 123 -16.47 17.25 -0.26
CA GLN A 123 -15.93 17.40 1.08
C GLN A 123 -14.41 17.44 1.04
N LEU A 124 -13.83 18.57 1.45
CA LEU A 124 -12.39 18.72 1.67
C LEU A 124 -11.91 17.72 2.73
N ALA A 125 -10.70 17.20 2.53
CA ALA A 125 -10.04 16.40 3.55
C ALA A 125 -9.71 17.30 4.76
N ALA A 126 -9.98 16.81 5.97
CA ALA A 126 -9.61 17.55 7.18
C ALA A 126 -8.10 17.45 7.46
N ASP A 127 -7.48 16.36 7.02
CA ASP A 127 -6.04 16.09 7.08
C ASP A 127 -5.63 15.06 6.01
N ALA A 128 -4.32 14.83 5.90
CA ALA A 128 -3.73 13.93 4.92
C ALA A 128 -4.20 12.47 5.02
N THR A 129 -4.67 12.01 6.19
CA THR A 129 -5.18 10.64 6.35
C THR A 129 -6.58 10.45 5.77
N GLN A 130 -7.27 11.56 5.50
CA GLN A 130 -8.57 11.58 4.83
C GLN A 130 -8.49 12.01 3.35
N ALA A 131 -7.31 12.41 2.88
CA ALA A 131 -7.10 12.79 1.49
C ALA A 131 -7.21 11.57 0.56
N ARG A 132 -8.21 11.57 -0.31
CA ARG A 132 -8.45 10.49 -1.29
C ARG A 132 -8.39 10.96 -2.73
N PHE A 133 -8.77 12.21 -2.97
CA PHE A 133 -8.86 12.80 -4.29
C PHE A 133 -8.10 14.11 -4.36
N ILE A 134 -7.52 14.37 -5.53
CA ILE A 134 -6.75 15.57 -5.81
C ILE A 134 -7.19 16.16 -7.16
N PRO A 135 -7.96 17.27 -7.14
CA PRO A 135 -8.13 18.11 -8.32
C PRO A 135 -6.84 18.87 -8.63
N VAL A 136 -6.42 18.81 -9.89
CA VAL A 136 -5.32 19.61 -10.43
C VAL A 136 -5.85 20.45 -11.59
N THR A 137 -5.68 21.76 -11.50
CA THR A 137 -5.92 22.67 -12.63
C THR A 137 -4.58 23.06 -13.23
N ALA A 138 -4.37 22.84 -14.52
CA ALA A 138 -3.18 23.31 -15.23
C ALA A 138 -3.20 24.84 -15.35
N ARG A 139 -2.03 25.48 -15.16
CA ARG A 139 -1.89 26.92 -15.39
C ARG A 139 -2.29 27.26 -16.84
N PRO A 140 -3.23 28.20 -17.06
CA PRO A 140 -3.66 28.54 -18.41
C PRO A 140 -2.52 29.08 -19.29
N VAL A 141 -2.54 28.71 -20.57
CA VAL A 141 -1.56 29.16 -21.57
C VAL A 141 -2.27 30.00 -22.63
N THR A 142 -1.69 31.16 -22.94
CA THR A 142 -2.20 32.08 -23.97
C THR A 142 -1.45 31.89 -25.28
N LEU A 143 -2.19 31.61 -26.35
CA LEU A 143 -1.72 31.56 -27.72
C LEU A 143 -2.08 32.85 -28.45
N SER A 144 -1.13 33.40 -29.22
CA SER A 144 -1.44 34.46 -30.18
C SER A 144 -1.85 33.85 -31.52
N THR A 145 -2.96 34.33 -32.07
CA THR A 145 -3.47 33.90 -33.38
C THR A 145 -2.58 34.43 -34.50
N ILE A 146 -2.38 33.63 -35.55
CA ILE A 146 -1.72 34.03 -36.80
C ILE A 146 -2.71 34.88 -37.60
N LEU A 147 -4.01 34.56 -37.56
CA LEU A 147 -5.04 35.38 -38.15
C LEU A 147 -5.11 36.70 -37.36
N PRO A 148 -5.04 37.88 -38.03
CA PRO A 148 -5.23 39.16 -37.40
C PRO A 148 -6.74 39.39 -37.16
N ALA A 149 -7.34 38.53 -36.34
CA ALA A 149 -8.77 38.44 -36.08
C ALA A 149 -9.37 39.78 -35.61
N ALA A 150 -8.58 40.65 -34.97
CA ALA A 150 -8.98 41.99 -34.58
C ALA A 150 -9.48 42.86 -35.74
N PHE A 151 -8.99 42.66 -36.97
CA PHE A 151 -9.50 43.35 -38.16
C PHE A 151 -10.93 42.95 -38.52
N PHE A 152 -11.38 41.79 -38.00
CA PHE A 152 -12.71 41.24 -38.20
C PHE A 152 -13.55 41.24 -36.90
N GLY A 153 -13.13 42.00 -35.88
CA GLY A 153 -13.79 42.07 -34.57
C GLY A 153 -13.54 40.87 -33.63
N GLY A 154 -12.62 39.97 -33.98
CA GLY A 154 -12.22 38.82 -33.17
C GLY A 154 -11.03 39.06 -32.24
N ALA A 155 -10.73 38.10 -31.36
CA ALA A 155 -9.61 38.19 -30.42
C ALA A 155 -8.30 37.69 -31.03
N ASN A 156 -7.21 38.46 -30.91
CA ASN A 156 -5.87 38.05 -31.36
C ASN A 156 -5.12 37.15 -30.36
N ARG A 157 -5.74 36.88 -29.20
CA ARG A 157 -5.18 36.08 -28.12
C ARG A 157 -6.26 35.15 -27.59
N ILE A 158 -5.92 33.87 -27.47
CA ILE A 158 -6.80 32.84 -26.95
C ILE A 158 -6.09 32.19 -25.76
N THR A 159 -6.74 32.16 -24.60
CA THR A 159 -6.21 31.52 -23.40
C THR A 159 -6.98 30.22 -23.19
N THR A 160 -6.25 29.14 -22.91
CA THR A 160 -6.87 27.85 -22.59
C THR A 160 -6.27 27.21 -21.36
N GLY A 161 -7.06 26.41 -20.68
CA GLY A 161 -6.70 25.69 -19.46
C GLY A 161 -7.25 24.27 -19.48
N ALA A 162 -6.77 23.46 -18.56
CA ALA A 162 -7.23 22.09 -18.37
C ALA A 162 -7.33 21.78 -16.87
N ALA A 163 -8.18 20.85 -16.51
CA ALA A 163 -8.29 20.34 -15.15
C ALA A 163 -8.50 18.82 -15.18
N ALA A 164 -8.06 18.16 -14.14
CA ALA A 164 -8.21 16.72 -13.94
C ALA A 164 -8.41 16.43 -12.45
N VAL A 165 -9.16 15.39 -12.13
CA VAL A 165 -9.27 14.88 -10.76
C VAL A 165 -8.79 13.45 -10.76
N ALA A 166 -7.91 13.11 -9.84
CA ALA A 166 -7.46 11.74 -9.64
C ALA A 166 -7.69 11.32 -8.19
N GLY A 167 -7.84 10.02 -7.96
CA GLY A 167 -7.92 9.44 -6.63
C GLY A 167 -7.12 8.16 -6.51
N PHE A 168 -6.84 7.78 -5.25
CA PHE A 168 -6.11 6.58 -4.88
C PHE A 168 -6.89 5.75 -3.88
N ASP A 169 -6.89 4.44 -4.09
CA ASP A 169 -7.30 3.45 -3.09
C ASP A 169 -6.34 2.25 -3.13
N GLN A 170 -6.08 1.68 -1.95
CA GLN A 170 -5.28 0.47 -1.78
C GLN A 170 -6.18 -0.72 -1.45
N VAL A 171 -5.94 -1.84 -2.12
CA VAL A 171 -6.61 -3.13 -1.88
C VAL A 171 -5.58 -4.22 -1.66
N VAL A 172 -5.68 -4.93 -0.53
CA VAL A 172 -4.82 -6.08 -0.24
C VAL A 172 -5.63 -7.37 -0.32
N CYS A 173 -5.29 -8.20 -1.30
CA CYS A 173 -5.87 -9.52 -1.54
C CYS A 173 -4.98 -10.64 -1.00
N ASP A 174 -5.59 -11.80 -0.75
CA ASP A 174 -4.95 -12.97 -0.14
C ASP A 174 -4.36 -12.69 1.25
N ALA A 175 -4.77 -11.61 1.90
CA ALA A 175 -4.46 -11.32 3.29
C ALA A 175 -5.25 -12.24 4.23
N ALA A 176 -4.63 -12.61 5.35
CA ALA A 176 -5.37 -13.30 6.41
C ALA A 176 -6.49 -12.36 6.91
N PRO A 177 -7.70 -12.87 7.19
CA PRO A 177 -8.83 -12.05 7.63
C PRO A 177 -8.66 -11.62 9.10
N ILE A 178 -7.60 -10.87 9.39
CA ILE A 178 -7.19 -10.39 10.71
C ILE A 178 -7.07 -8.87 10.62
N PHE A 179 -7.56 -8.18 11.65
CA PHE A 179 -7.17 -6.80 11.92
C PHE A 179 -6.45 -6.71 13.26
N VAL A 180 -5.64 -5.65 13.39
CA VAL A 180 -4.90 -5.33 14.60
C VAL A 180 -5.21 -3.89 14.99
N CYS A 181 -5.59 -3.67 16.24
CA CYS A 181 -5.65 -2.34 16.82
C CYS A 181 -4.24 -1.80 16.97
N ASN A 182 -4.00 -0.62 16.40
CA ASN A 182 -2.69 0.00 16.25
C ASN A 182 -1.89 -0.08 17.56
N PRO A 183 -0.80 -0.87 17.62
CA PRO A 183 -0.01 -1.03 18.84
C PRO A 183 0.67 0.26 19.31
N TYR A 184 0.79 1.24 18.42
CA TYR A 184 1.45 2.53 18.67
C TYR A 184 0.45 3.65 18.95
N GLU A 185 -0.84 3.34 19.03
CA GLU A 185 -1.87 4.26 19.45
C GLU A 185 -1.82 4.47 20.97
N ALA A 186 -1.96 5.73 21.39
CA ALA A 186 -2.09 6.10 22.79
C ALA A 186 -3.34 6.94 23.03
N THR A 187 -3.84 6.90 24.26
CA THR A 187 -5.02 7.67 24.68
C THR A 187 -4.83 9.17 24.40
N GLY A 188 -5.80 9.77 23.72
CA GLY A 188 -5.81 11.20 23.38
C GLY A 188 -5.14 11.55 22.05
N MET A 189 -4.53 10.60 21.33
CA MET A 189 -4.04 10.84 19.97
C MET A 189 -5.20 11.10 19.00
N THR A 190 -5.00 12.05 18.08
CA THR A 190 -5.84 12.17 16.88
C THR A 190 -5.59 11.02 15.91
N TYR A 191 -6.48 10.80 14.95
CA TYR A 191 -6.31 9.74 13.95
C TYR A 191 -4.97 9.89 13.19
N ALA A 192 -4.64 11.12 12.76
CA ALA A 192 -3.37 11.42 12.11
C ALA A 192 -2.15 11.15 12.99
N GLN A 193 -2.21 11.47 14.29
CA GLN A 193 -1.11 11.18 15.23
C GLN A 193 -0.90 9.68 15.43
N ALA A 194 -1.99 8.91 15.60
CA ALA A 194 -1.91 7.46 15.75
C ALA A 194 -1.39 6.77 14.48
N SER A 195 -1.88 7.18 13.30
CA SER A 195 -1.37 6.69 12.01
C SER A 195 0.12 7.06 11.80
N GLY A 196 0.53 8.27 12.23
CA GLY A 196 1.92 8.70 12.17
C GLY A 196 2.84 7.90 13.10
N ALA A 197 2.36 7.54 14.29
CA ALA A 197 3.10 6.68 15.21
C ALA A 197 3.34 5.29 14.61
N LEU A 198 2.35 4.72 13.91
CA LEU A 198 2.50 3.46 13.18
C LEU A 198 3.52 3.58 12.05
N GLN A 199 3.46 4.64 11.26
CA GLN A 199 4.41 4.90 10.17
C GLN A 199 5.85 5.05 10.70
N ALA A 200 6.03 5.84 11.76
CA ALA A 200 7.33 6.03 12.41
C ALA A 200 7.87 4.69 12.94
N ALA A 201 7.02 3.87 13.56
CA ALA A 201 7.41 2.54 14.03
C ALA A 201 7.79 1.59 12.90
N ALA A 202 7.17 1.70 11.73
CA ALA A 202 7.54 0.91 10.56
C ALA A 202 8.86 1.36 9.92
N ALA A 203 9.23 2.64 10.06
CA ALA A 203 10.49 3.18 9.56
C ALA A 203 11.68 2.90 10.49
N ASP A 204 11.46 2.86 11.80
CA ASP A 204 12.51 2.67 12.80
C ASP A 204 12.79 1.19 13.10
N LYS A 205 14.02 0.73 12.81
CA LYS A 205 14.48 -0.64 13.09
C LYS A 205 14.34 -1.02 14.57
N SER A 206 14.58 -0.09 15.49
CA SER A 206 14.52 -0.33 16.93
C SER A 206 13.10 -0.55 17.44
N LEU A 207 12.10 0.04 16.77
CA LEU A 207 10.68 -0.15 17.04
C LEU A 207 10.16 -1.42 16.37
N ARG A 208 10.55 -1.67 15.11
CA ARG A 208 10.17 -2.88 14.37
C ARG A 208 10.54 -4.18 15.10
N ARG A 209 11.71 -4.23 15.74
CA ARG A 209 12.18 -5.43 16.46
C ARG A 209 11.46 -5.71 17.80
N ARG A 210 10.56 -4.84 18.25
CA ARG A 210 9.81 -5.07 19.50
C ARG A 210 8.82 -6.21 19.32
N LEU A 211 8.82 -7.15 20.26
CA LEU A 211 7.83 -8.21 20.26
C LEU A 211 6.51 -7.68 20.80
N ILE A 212 5.41 -7.94 20.10
CA ILE A 212 4.08 -7.51 20.47
C ILE A 212 3.24 -8.75 20.76
N ARG A 213 2.63 -8.80 21.94
CA ARG A 213 1.63 -9.80 22.31
C ARG A 213 0.26 -9.24 21.98
N LEU A 214 -0.31 -9.69 20.88
CA LEU A 214 -1.65 -9.29 20.47
C LEU A 214 -2.70 -10.12 21.19
N ARG A 215 -3.65 -9.45 21.85
CA ARG A 215 -4.74 -10.09 22.57
C ARG A 215 -5.95 -10.29 21.66
N GLN A 216 -6.55 -11.47 21.64
CA GLN A 216 -7.77 -11.67 20.87
C GLN A 216 -8.94 -10.94 21.51
N TYR A 217 -9.59 -10.07 20.73
CA TYR A 217 -10.80 -9.40 21.13
C TYR A 217 -12.04 -10.32 21.02
N GLY A 218 -13.09 -10.03 21.78
CA GLY A 218 -14.42 -10.64 21.60
C GLY A 218 -14.94 -11.47 22.79
N ARG A 219 -14.24 -11.51 23.93
CA ARG A 219 -14.73 -12.15 25.17
C ARG A 219 -15.72 -11.30 25.96
N GLY A 220 -15.89 -10.04 25.61
CA GLY A 220 -16.75 -9.08 26.31
C GLY A 220 -17.08 -7.88 25.42
N SER A 221 -17.63 -6.83 26.03
CA SER A 221 -18.01 -5.57 25.39
C SER A 221 -17.04 -4.42 25.70
N ASP A 222 -15.91 -4.71 26.32
CA ASP A 222 -14.91 -3.70 26.68
C ASP A 222 -14.41 -2.96 25.42
N PRO A 223 -14.00 -1.69 25.53
CA PRO A 223 -13.41 -0.99 24.40
C PRO A 223 -12.16 -1.71 23.89
N TYR A 224 -11.98 -1.69 22.57
CA TYR A 224 -10.76 -2.19 21.95
C TYR A 224 -9.54 -1.38 22.45
N GLN A 225 -8.45 -2.08 22.73
CA GLN A 225 -7.20 -1.50 23.20
C GLN A 225 -6.11 -1.64 22.14
N ALA A 226 -5.08 -0.80 22.22
CA ALA A 226 -3.88 -0.97 21.41
C ALA A 226 -3.32 -2.40 21.59
N GLY A 227 -3.02 -3.07 20.48
CA GLY A 227 -2.56 -4.46 20.50
C GLY A 227 -3.66 -5.51 20.64
N ASP A 228 -4.94 -5.15 20.61
CA ASP A 228 -5.98 -6.14 20.36
C ASP A 228 -5.97 -6.58 18.90
N TYR A 229 -6.35 -7.82 18.63
CA TYR A 229 -6.61 -8.31 17.28
C TYR A 229 -7.99 -8.96 17.19
N GLY A 230 -8.56 -8.93 16.00
CA GLY A 230 -9.82 -9.61 15.69
C GLY A 230 -9.84 -10.07 14.25
N PHE A 231 -11.04 -10.40 13.76
CA PHE A 231 -11.21 -10.93 12.41
C PHE A 231 -11.95 -9.97 11.50
N LEU A 232 -11.69 -10.11 10.22
CA LEU A 232 -12.40 -9.39 9.17
C LEU A 232 -13.43 -10.30 8.50
N ASP A 233 -14.53 -9.71 8.06
CA ASP A 233 -15.48 -10.35 7.18
C ASP A 233 -15.21 -9.95 5.73
N ALA A 234 -15.50 -10.86 4.80
CA ALA A 234 -15.36 -10.62 3.36
C ALA A 234 -16.37 -11.48 2.62
N ALA A 235 -16.90 -10.99 1.49
CA ALA A 235 -17.89 -11.73 0.71
C ALA A 235 -17.42 -13.14 0.25
N ALA A 236 -16.11 -13.32 0.08
CA ALA A 236 -15.49 -14.60 -0.26
C ALA A 236 -15.42 -15.58 0.93
N LEU A 237 -15.63 -15.11 2.16
CA LEU A 237 -15.56 -15.89 3.38
C LEU A 237 -16.97 -16.12 3.92
N THR A 238 -17.30 -17.36 4.29
CA THR A 238 -18.55 -17.59 5.01
C THR A 238 -18.39 -17.19 6.49
N SER A 239 -19.48 -16.78 7.12
CA SER A 239 -19.50 -16.34 8.53
C SER A 239 -19.32 -17.47 9.55
N SER A 240 -19.05 -18.71 9.10
CA SER A 240 -18.87 -19.86 9.98
C SER A 240 -17.47 -19.92 10.59
N SER A 241 -17.34 -20.52 11.79
CA SER A 241 -16.05 -20.74 12.45
C SER A 241 -15.10 -21.62 11.61
N PRO A 242 -15.52 -22.76 11.04
CA PRO A 242 -14.65 -23.55 10.16
C PRO A 242 -14.14 -22.79 8.93
N ALA A 243 -14.96 -21.93 8.32
CA ALA A 243 -14.51 -21.12 7.20
C ALA A 243 -13.46 -20.08 7.60
N LEU A 244 -13.59 -19.49 8.79
CA LEU A 244 -12.56 -18.63 9.34
C LEU A 244 -11.26 -19.40 9.57
N ILE A 245 -11.33 -20.59 10.20
CA ILE A 245 -10.15 -21.42 10.45
C ILE A 245 -9.45 -21.79 9.12
N ASN A 246 -10.21 -22.21 8.10
CA ASN A 246 -9.69 -22.50 6.77
C ASN A 246 -9.05 -21.27 6.12
N ALA A 247 -9.68 -20.09 6.22
CA ALA A 247 -9.14 -18.85 5.67
C ALA A 247 -7.84 -18.43 6.38
N LEU A 248 -7.79 -18.54 7.72
CA LEU A 248 -6.57 -18.31 8.49
C LEU A 248 -5.47 -19.29 8.09
N ALA A 249 -5.82 -20.55 7.85
CA ALA A 249 -4.88 -21.61 7.47
C ALA A 249 -4.40 -21.55 6.02
N SER A 250 -5.16 -20.93 5.11
CA SER A 250 -4.86 -20.93 3.68
C SER A 250 -3.63 -20.09 3.34
N ALA A 251 -2.85 -20.56 2.36
CA ALA A 251 -1.80 -19.79 1.69
C ALA A 251 -2.36 -18.56 0.97
N ARG A 252 -3.56 -18.70 0.41
CA ARG A 252 -4.29 -17.68 -0.35
C ARG A 252 -5.78 -17.82 -0.03
N PRO A 253 -6.30 -17.08 0.97
CA PRO A 253 -7.69 -17.19 1.39
C PRO A 253 -8.69 -16.65 0.35
N GLY A 254 -8.24 -15.95 -0.70
CA GLY A 254 -9.12 -15.37 -1.71
C GLY A 254 -9.93 -14.16 -1.24
N ALA A 255 -9.65 -13.65 -0.04
CA ALA A 255 -10.27 -12.45 0.51
C ALA A 255 -9.46 -11.21 0.11
N CYS A 256 -10.17 -10.11 -0.21
CA CYS A 256 -9.58 -8.80 -0.49
C CYS A 256 -10.16 -7.75 0.46
N PHE A 257 -9.30 -6.88 0.96
CA PHE A 257 -9.67 -5.82 1.89
C PHE A 257 -9.23 -4.47 1.35
N THR A 258 -10.15 -3.50 1.38
CA THR A 258 -9.86 -2.13 0.95
C THR A 258 -9.44 -1.30 2.15
N GLN A 259 -8.41 -0.46 2.01
CA GLN A 259 -7.94 0.39 3.12
C GLN A 259 -9.05 1.36 3.59
N ASN A 260 -9.95 1.74 2.69
CA ASN A 260 -11.06 2.64 2.99
C ASN A 260 -12.09 2.08 3.96
N ALA A 261 -12.35 0.79 3.87
CA ALA A 261 -13.44 0.15 4.56
C ALA A 261 -13.14 -1.34 4.67
N VAL A 262 -12.78 -1.77 5.88
CA VAL A 262 -12.75 -3.18 6.25
C VAL A 262 -13.96 -3.49 7.14
N LEU A 263 -14.62 -4.61 6.88
CA LEU A 263 -15.75 -5.05 7.71
C LEU A 263 -15.21 -5.92 8.84
N LEU A 264 -15.52 -5.55 10.09
CA LEU A 264 -15.12 -6.35 11.25
C LEU A 264 -16.07 -7.52 11.42
N ARG A 265 -15.50 -8.70 11.64
CA ARG A 265 -16.24 -9.89 12.08
C ARG A 265 -16.22 -9.93 13.61
N PRO A 266 -17.38 -9.78 14.29
CA PRO A 266 -17.43 -9.83 15.73
C PRO A 266 -17.25 -11.26 16.26
N GLY A 267 -16.80 -11.34 17.52
CA GLY A 267 -16.77 -12.58 18.30
C GLY A 267 -15.37 -13.14 18.54
N PHE A 268 -15.27 -13.91 19.61
CA PHE A 268 -14.07 -14.63 20.01
C PHE A 268 -13.99 -15.99 19.32
N GLU A 269 -12.83 -16.34 18.76
CA GLU A 269 -12.60 -17.62 18.09
C GLU A 269 -11.51 -18.43 18.82
N PRO A 270 -11.87 -19.32 19.76
CA PRO A 270 -10.92 -20.12 20.52
C PRO A 270 -10.09 -21.07 19.66
N SER A 271 -10.59 -21.46 18.49
CA SER A 271 -9.94 -22.40 17.59
C SER A 271 -9.11 -21.72 16.50
N ALA A 272 -8.93 -20.39 16.56
CA ALA A 272 -8.11 -19.64 15.58
C ALA A 272 -6.67 -20.17 15.49
N ARG A 273 -6.15 -20.71 16.61
CA ARG A 273 -4.84 -21.39 16.68
C ARG A 273 -4.71 -22.54 15.67
N GLU A 274 -5.80 -23.24 15.36
CA GLU A 274 -5.78 -24.41 14.49
C GLU A 274 -5.39 -24.02 13.06
N GLY A 275 -5.86 -22.86 12.59
CA GLY A 275 -5.49 -22.33 11.29
C GLY A 275 -4.15 -21.57 11.31
N LEU A 276 -3.90 -20.77 12.35
CA LEU A 276 -2.65 -20.01 12.45
C LEU A 276 -1.42 -20.91 12.58
N ASN A 277 -1.52 -22.01 13.33
CA ASN A 277 -0.43 -22.94 13.58
C ASN A 277 -0.07 -23.82 12.37
N VAL A 278 -0.88 -23.84 11.30
CA VAL A 278 -0.48 -24.49 10.03
C VAL A 278 0.82 -23.90 9.49
N ARG A 279 1.08 -22.60 9.73
CA ARG A 279 2.35 -21.92 9.36
C ARG A 279 3.57 -22.55 10.02
N PHE A 280 3.35 -23.20 11.15
CA PHE A 280 4.31 -23.92 11.95
C PHE A 280 4.25 -25.44 11.70
N ASP A 281 3.65 -25.92 10.61
CA ASP A 281 3.57 -27.35 10.33
C ASP A 281 2.82 -28.14 11.44
N MET A 282 1.86 -27.48 12.10
CA MET A 282 1.03 -28.07 13.13
C MET A 282 -0.42 -28.18 12.64
N TYR A 283 -0.85 -29.40 12.39
CA TYR A 283 -2.19 -29.74 11.89
C TYR A 283 -3.03 -30.34 13.03
N GLN A 284 -3.94 -29.56 13.59
CA GLN A 284 -4.75 -29.94 14.74
C GLN A 284 -6.22 -29.55 14.53
N GLY A 285 -7.12 -30.22 15.26
CA GLY A 285 -8.57 -29.92 15.23
C GLY A 285 -9.11 -29.93 13.82
N ALA A 286 -9.75 -28.83 13.39
CA ALA A 286 -10.31 -28.68 12.04
C ALA A 286 -9.25 -28.83 10.92
N MET A 287 -7.97 -28.59 11.22
CA MET A 287 -6.87 -28.71 10.25
C MET A 287 -6.16 -30.07 10.26
N ALA A 288 -6.58 -31.04 11.08
CA ALA A 288 -5.89 -32.34 11.20
C ALA A 288 -5.77 -33.10 9.86
N GLY A 289 -6.79 -33.00 9.00
CA GLY A 289 -6.80 -33.64 7.67
C GLY A 289 -6.10 -32.84 6.56
N ALA A 290 -5.59 -31.65 6.86
CA ALA A 290 -5.13 -30.70 5.84
C ALA A 290 -3.66 -30.85 5.42
N ARG A 291 -2.90 -31.73 6.08
CA ARG A 291 -1.44 -31.87 5.90
C ARG A 291 -0.97 -32.27 4.50
N THR A 292 -1.86 -32.81 3.65
CA THR A 292 -1.56 -33.19 2.27
C THR A 292 -2.00 -32.14 1.24
N SER A 293 -2.60 -31.04 1.68
CA SER A 293 -3.12 -30.00 0.80
C SER A 293 -2.11 -28.87 0.62
N SER A 294 -1.74 -28.56 -0.62
CA SER A 294 -0.90 -27.40 -0.96
C SER A 294 -1.52 -26.05 -0.58
N THR A 295 -2.85 -25.96 -0.49
CA THR A 295 -3.56 -24.79 0.05
C THR A 295 -3.15 -24.48 1.48
N TYR A 296 -2.93 -25.52 2.29
CA TYR A 296 -2.63 -25.42 3.71
C TYR A 296 -1.16 -25.76 4.00
N ARG A 297 -0.26 -25.35 3.09
CA ARG A 297 1.18 -25.55 3.27
C ARG A 297 1.75 -24.70 4.43
N PRO A 298 2.75 -25.23 5.15
CA PRO A 298 3.46 -24.48 6.19
C PRO A 298 4.45 -23.48 5.57
N SER A 299 5.15 -22.74 6.43
CA SER A 299 6.29 -21.92 6.04
C SER A 299 7.50 -22.79 5.66
N LEU A 300 8.45 -22.21 4.92
CA LEU A 300 9.75 -22.85 4.67
C LEU A 300 10.51 -23.11 5.96
N ASN A 301 10.44 -22.18 6.91
CA ASN A 301 11.07 -22.32 8.22
C ASN A 301 10.01 -22.30 9.33
N VAL A 302 9.80 -23.48 9.92
CA VAL A 302 8.82 -23.72 10.97
C VAL A 302 9.44 -23.81 12.35
N ARG A 303 10.72 -23.45 12.55
CA ARG A 303 11.35 -23.55 13.86
C ARG A 303 10.53 -22.85 14.94
N LYS A 304 10.28 -23.55 16.05
CA LYS A 304 9.33 -23.14 17.09
C LYS A 304 9.77 -23.50 18.51
N GLY A 305 10.89 -24.19 18.72
CA GLY A 305 11.40 -24.58 20.05
C GLY A 305 10.77 -25.85 20.61
N TYR A 306 10.44 -26.80 19.75
CA TYR A 306 9.73 -28.02 20.14
C TYR A 306 10.63 -29.25 20.08
N VAL A 307 10.35 -30.24 20.91
CA VAL A 307 11.04 -31.54 20.92
C VAL A 307 10.11 -32.65 20.48
N GLY A 308 10.66 -33.71 19.88
CA GLY A 308 9.90 -34.85 19.38
C GLY A 308 8.96 -35.47 20.43
N GLY A 309 7.83 -36.00 19.99
CA GLY A 309 6.84 -36.61 20.89
C GLY A 309 7.44 -37.73 21.75
N GLY A 310 7.16 -37.69 23.07
CA GLY A 310 7.75 -38.62 24.05
C GLY A 310 8.99 -38.11 24.79
N SER A 311 9.24 -36.79 24.80
CA SER A 311 10.33 -36.12 25.54
C SER A 311 11.74 -36.55 25.14
N SER A 312 11.89 -37.21 23.99
CA SER A 312 13.18 -37.65 23.43
C SER A 312 13.49 -36.92 22.12
N SER A 313 14.77 -36.66 21.87
CA SER A 313 15.28 -36.02 20.64
C SER A 313 15.12 -36.88 19.37
N SER A 314 14.54 -38.07 19.52
CA SER A 314 14.20 -39.06 18.48
C SER A 314 12.69 -39.25 18.27
N GLY A 315 11.85 -38.51 18.99
CA GLY A 315 10.39 -38.60 18.86
C GLY A 315 9.84 -38.08 17.53
N ASN A 316 8.64 -38.53 17.14
CA ASN A 316 7.97 -38.04 15.93
C ASN A 316 7.69 -36.53 16.05
N MET A 317 8.21 -35.75 15.09
CA MET A 317 8.09 -34.29 15.08
C MET A 317 6.65 -33.80 14.84
N CYS A 318 5.78 -34.65 14.30
CA CYS A 318 4.35 -34.35 14.14
C CYS A 318 3.53 -34.45 15.39
N ASN A 319 4.09 -35.10 16.40
CA ASN A 319 3.57 -35.11 17.76
C ASN A 319 4.50 -34.32 18.69
N ALA A 320 5.29 -33.38 18.14
CA ALA A 320 6.21 -32.58 18.92
C ALA A 320 5.47 -31.71 19.94
N VAL A 321 6.12 -31.51 21.08
CA VAL A 321 5.64 -30.69 22.19
C VAL A 321 6.63 -29.57 22.47
N PRO A 322 6.20 -28.45 23.07
CA PRO A 322 7.13 -27.40 23.49
C PRO A 322 8.26 -27.98 24.34
N ALA A 323 9.49 -27.53 24.11
CA ALA A 323 10.61 -27.88 24.98
C ALA A 323 10.36 -27.39 26.42
N ASN A 324 11.02 -28.02 27.40
CA ASN A 324 10.94 -27.54 28.78
C ASN A 324 11.48 -26.10 28.88
N ALA A 325 10.73 -25.21 29.54
CA ALA A 325 10.98 -23.76 29.62
C ALA A 325 10.83 -22.98 28.29
N TRP A 326 10.05 -23.50 27.33
CA TRP A 326 9.71 -22.83 26.08
C TRP A 326 9.38 -21.32 26.23
N PRO A 327 9.87 -20.44 25.33
CA PRO A 327 10.48 -20.74 24.03
C PRO A 327 12.00 -21.00 24.04
N ILE A 328 12.70 -20.76 25.15
CA ILE A 328 14.12 -21.13 25.30
C ILE A 328 14.19 -22.43 26.06
N GLY A 329 14.38 -23.54 25.34
CA GLY A 329 14.49 -24.86 25.95
C GLY A 329 15.61 -24.94 26.99
N THR A 330 15.60 -25.98 27.82
CA THR A 330 16.69 -26.31 28.75
C THR A 330 17.41 -27.62 28.35
N PRO A 331 18.71 -27.78 28.65
CA PRO A 331 19.44 -29.03 28.42
C PRO A 331 18.84 -30.25 29.16
N PRO A 332 19.10 -31.50 28.72
CA PRO A 332 19.98 -31.89 27.60
C PRO A 332 19.29 -31.85 26.22
N ASN A 333 17.96 -31.93 26.16
CA ASN A 333 17.19 -31.92 24.91
C ASN A 333 16.73 -30.49 24.55
N GLN A 334 17.68 -29.56 24.47
CA GLN A 334 17.39 -28.14 24.30
C GLN A 334 16.93 -27.84 22.86
N ALA A 335 15.76 -27.24 22.70
CA ALA A 335 15.27 -26.67 21.44
C ALA A 335 14.73 -25.26 21.71
N THR A 336 15.04 -24.32 20.83
CA THR A 336 14.76 -22.90 21.09
C THR A 336 14.01 -22.28 19.91
N GLY A 337 12.79 -21.82 20.18
CA GLY A 337 12.03 -20.97 19.26
C GLY A 337 12.59 -19.55 19.30
N LEU A 338 12.07 -18.66 18.45
CA LEU A 338 12.45 -17.26 18.52
C LEU A 338 12.11 -16.71 19.92
N PRO A 339 13.09 -16.27 20.73
CA PRO A 339 12.87 -15.96 22.14
C PRO A 339 11.87 -14.82 22.36
N LEU A 340 11.31 -14.68 23.56
CA LEU A 340 10.58 -13.47 23.95
C LEU A 340 11.53 -12.31 24.24
N ASP A 341 10.99 -11.09 24.32
CA ASP A 341 11.75 -9.95 24.82
C ASP A 341 12.03 -10.11 26.32
N ARG A 342 13.22 -9.67 26.74
CA ARG A 342 13.69 -9.76 28.14
C ARG A 342 12.86 -8.90 29.11
N SER A 343 12.24 -7.83 28.62
CA SER A 343 11.32 -6.99 29.40
C SER A 343 10.17 -6.47 28.52
N TRP A 344 9.05 -6.15 29.18
CA TRP A 344 7.78 -5.74 28.55
C TRP A 344 7.30 -4.40 29.13
N PRO A 345 8.04 -3.30 28.91
CA PRO A 345 7.74 -2.02 29.55
C PRO A 345 6.60 -1.24 28.86
N TYR A 346 6.19 -1.64 27.66
CA TYR A 346 5.23 -0.90 26.84
C TYR A 346 3.87 -1.60 26.81
N MET A 347 2.82 -0.83 26.49
CA MET A 347 1.43 -1.31 26.36
C MET A 347 0.96 -2.17 27.54
N ASN A 348 1.24 -1.73 28.77
CA ASN A 348 0.87 -2.46 29.99
C ASN A 348 1.33 -3.94 30.00
N GLY A 349 2.55 -4.20 29.52
CA GLY A 349 3.12 -5.54 29.46
C GLY A 349 2.82 -6.33 28.18
N SER A 350 2.17 -5.72 27.18
CA SER A 350 1.86 -6.37 25.90
C SER A 350 2.81 -6.00 24.77
N MET A 351 3.78 -5.13 25.00
CA MET A 351 4.88 -4.88 24.05
C MET A 351 6.24 -4.87 24.76
N GLY A 352 7.16 -5.62 24.17
CA GLY A 352 8.53 -5.75 24.60
C GLY A 352 9.45 -4.63 24.13
N GLN A 353 10.68 -4.61 24.66
CA GLN A 353 11.69 -3.60 24.33
C GLN A 353 12.51 -3.90 23.06
N GLY A 354 12.29 -5.04 22.41
CA GLY A 354 13.04 -5.52 21.26
C GLY A 354 14.43 -6.07 21.56
N ASN A 355 14.71 -6.35 22.84
CA ASN A 355 15.93 -7.02 23.30
C ASN A 355 15.61 -8.45 23.71
N TRP A 356 16.28 -9.41 23.08
CA TRP A 356 16.04 -10.83 23.24
C TRP A 356 17.35 -11.60 23.18
N ASP A 357 17.33 -12.84 23.69
CA ASP A 357 18.54 -13.64 23.88
C ASP A 357 19.02 -14.31 22.59
N PHE A 358 19.57 -13.48 21.68
CA PHE A 358 20.06 -13.90 20.36
C PHE A 358 21.18 -14.94 20.47
N ASP A 359 22.15 -14.72 21.35
CA ASP A 359 23.33 -15.59 21.45
C ASP A 359 22.92 -17.02 21.84
N THR A 360 22.01 -17.17 22.80
CA THR A 360 21.45 -18.49 23.18
C THR A 360 20.66 -19.11 22.04
N TYR A 361 19.83 -18.33 21.33
CA TYR A 361 19.08 -18.84 20.17
C TYR A 361 20.02 -19.40 19.10
N TRP A 362 21.02 -18.62 18.72
CA TRP A 362 21.96 -19.00 17.66
C TRP A 362 22.79 -20.21 18.08
N GLN A 363 23.32 -20.20 19.30
CA GLN A 363 24.12 -21.30 19.82
C GLN A 363 23.34 -22.62 19.87
N VAL A 364 22.08 -22.60 20.30
CA VAL A 364 21.25 -23.82 20.39
C VAL A 364 20.90 -24.35 19.01
N ASN A 365 20.51 -23.49 18.07
CA ASN A 365 19.95 -23.92 16.79
C ASN A 365 21.02 -24.15 15.71
N HIS A 366 22.15 -23.46 15.79
CA HIS A 366 23.18 -23.42 14.74
C HIS A 366 24.59 -23.74 15.23
N GLY A 367 24.86 -23.63 16.54
CA GLY A 367 26.13 -24.02 17.14
C GLY A 367 26.56 -25.46 16.84
N PRO A 368 25.67 -26.48 16.95
CA PRO A 368 26.00 -27.87 16.60
C PRO A 368 26.40 -28.07 15.13
N ALA A 369 25.90 -27.22 14.22
CA ALA A 369 26.27 -27.22 12.81
C ALA A 369 27.51 -26.37 12.52
N GLY A 370 28.13 -25.76 13.54
CA GLY A 370 29.32 -24.94 13.42
C GLY A 370 29.11 -23.63 12.65
N ARG A 371 27.90 -23.05 12.69
CA ARG A 371 27.64 -21.78 11.99
C ARG A 371 28.23 -20.60 12.74
N ASP A 372 28.92 -19.74 12.02
CA ASP A 372 29.36 -18.45 12.53
C ASP A 372 28.16 -17.55 12.87
N VAL A 373 28.38 -16.58 13.75
CA VAL A 373 27.39 -15.55 14.09
C VAL A 373 27.11 -14.70 12.84
N PRO A 374 25.84 -14.43 12.50
CA PRO A 374 25.49 -13.79 11.25
C PRO A 374 25.81 -12.29 11.26
N VAL A 375 26.02 -11.75 10.06
CA VAL A 375 26.08 -10.30 9.81
C VAL A 375 24.76 -9.92 9.15
N ILE A 376 23.97 -9.07 9.82
CA ILE A 376 22.64 -8.64 9.37
C ILE A 376 22.64 -7.12 9.33
N ASP A 377 22.20 -6.54 8.20
CA ASP A 377 22.25 -5.10 7.93
C ASP A 377 23.67 -4.49 8.08
N GLY A 378 24.71 -5.26 7.72
CA GLY A 378 26.10 -4.81 7.74
C GLY A 378 26.81 -4.87 9.11
N GLU A 379 26.12 -5.34 10.16
CA GLU A 379 26.68 -5.48 11.50
C GLU A 379 26.60 -6.92 11.99
N GLN A 380 27.63 -7.38 12.70
CA GLN A 380 27.57 -8.66 13.42
C GLN A 380 26.60 -8.53 14.59
N VAL A 381 25.61 -9.42 14.62
CA VAL A 381 24.54 -9.36 15.62
C VAL A 381 24.93 -10.09 16.91
N SER A 382 24.31 -9.69 18.03
CA SER A 382 24.51 -10.34 19.33
C SER A 382 23.34 -10.06 20.27
N SER A 383 23.32 -10.65 21.45
CA SER A 383 22.33 -10.27 22.49
C SER A 383 22.46 -8.80 22.95
N THR A 384 23.60 -8.14 22.70
CA THR A 384 23.77 -6.70 22.99
C THR A 384 23.34 -5.79 21.84
N ASN A 385 23.41 -6.29 20.61
CA ASN A 385 22.88 -5.65 19.41
C ASN A 385 21.95 -6.63 18.67
N PRO A 386 20.76 -6.92 19.23
CA PRO A 386 19.92 -7.96 18.68
C PRO A 386 19.26 -7.50 17.38
N PRO A 387 19.21 -8.38 16.36
CA PRO A 387 18.46 -8.12 15.14
C PRO A 387 16.97 -8.26 15.41
N SER A 388 16.15 -7.95 14.41
CA SER A 388 14.75 -8.35 14.42
C SER A 388 14.67 -9.88 14.25
N ARG A 389 13.67 -10.52 14.87
CA ARG A 389 13.42 -11.97 14.71
C ARG A 389 13.08 -12.32 13.28
N TYR A 390 12.35 -11.43 12.59
CA TYR A 390 12.08 -11.59 11.17
C TYR A 390 13.37 -11.61 10.34
N ALA A 391 14.33 -10.74 10.65
CA ALA A 391 15.62 -10.73 9.95
C ALA A 391 16.40 -12.04 10.14
N VAL A 392 16.40 -12.61 11.35
CA VAL A 392 17.03 -13.92 11.61
C VAL A 392 16.31 -15.03 10.83
N TYR A 393 14.99 -15.05 10.88
CA TYR A 393 14.17 -16.01 10.14
C TYR A 393 14.44 -15.97 8.62
N ARG A 394 14.57 -14.78 8.03
CA ARG A 394 14.94 -14.59 6.62
C ARG A 394 16.37 -15.06 6.35
N TYR A 395 17.31 -14.68 7.22
CA TYR A 395 18.71 -15.07 7.13
C TYR A 395 18.86 -16.60 7.10
N GLU A 396 18.15 -17.33 7.98
CA GLU A 396 18.15 -18.79 8.02
C GLU A 396 17.66 -19.43 6.72
N ILE A 397 16.63 -18.85 6.08
CA ILE A 397 16.10 -19.33 4.79
C ILE A 397 17.10 -19.06 3.67
N GLU A 398 17.59 -17.83 3.58
CA GLU A 398 18.44 -17.35 2.48
C GLU A 398 19.81 -18.03 2.46
N HIS A 399 20.34 -18.44 3.61
CA HIS A 399 21.62 -19.13 3.74
C HIS A 399 21.49 -20.66 3.83
N GLY A 400 20.27 -21.21 3.79
CA GLY A 400 20.04 -22.66 3.84
C GLY A 400 20.28 -23.30 5.20
N TYR A 401 20.10 -22.54 6.30
CA TYR A 401 20.33 -23.02 7.68
C TYR A 401 19.07 -23.57 8.35
N VAL A 402 17.95 -23.61 7.62
CA VAL A 402 16.65 -24.12 8.08
C VAL A 402 16.75 -25.57 8.58
N ALA A 403 17.56 -26.40 7.93
CA ALA A 403 17.73 -27.81 8.28
C ALA A 403 18.69 -28.06 9.47
N ASP A 404 19.34 -27.02 10.00
CA ASP A 404 20.23 -27.17 11.15
C ASP A 404 19.45 -27.71 12.37
N ARG A 405 20.06 -28.65 13.08
CA ARG A 405 19.41 -29.44 14.13
C ARG A 405 19.83 -28.97 15.52
N SER A 406 18.85 -28.67 16.37
CA SER A 406 19.08 -28.36 17.78
C SER A 406 19.39 -29.64 18.61
N PRO A 407 19.97 -29.52 19.81
CA PRO A 407 20.17 -30.65 20.73
C PRO A 407 18.89 -31.45 21.04
N GLY A 408 17.74 -30.76 21.11
CA GLY A 408 16.41 -31.35 21.27
C GLY A 408 15.88 -32.07 20.02
N GLY A 409 16.64 -32.05 18.92
CA GLY A 409 16.35 -32.73 17.68
C GLY A 409 15.49 -31.94 16.69
N GLU A 410 15.09 -30.72 17.03
CA GLU A 410 14.28 -29.85 16.17
C GLU A 410 15.08 -29.36 14.97
N THR A 411 14.42 -29.26 13.82
CA THR A 411 14.89 -28.46 12.68
C THR A 411 13.83 -27.44 12.29
N GLY A 412 14.19 -26.43 11.52
CA GLY A 412 13.23 -25.51 10.91
C GLY A 412 12.51 -26.10 9.69
N ALA A 413 12.91 -27.27 9.18
CA ALA A 413 12.26 -27.89 8.03
C ALA A 413 10.92 -28.53 8.45
N PRO A 414 9.82 -28.35 7.67
CA PRO A 414 8.57 -29.06 7.91
C PRO A 414 8.77 -30.58 7.90
N ALA A 415 8.14 -31.26 8.86
CA ALA A 415 8.20 -32.70 9.05
C ALA A 415 6.85 -33.41 8.84
N CYS A 416 5.74 -32.67 8.82
CA CYS A 416 4.38 -33.21 8.90
C CYS A 416 3.55 -32.98 7.67
N TYR A 417 3.79 -31.85 7.03
CA TYR A 417 3.30 -31.56 5.71
C TYR A 417 3.77 -32.62 4.72
N ALA A 418 2.82 -33.14 3.95
CA ALA A 418 3.01 -34.19 2.96
C ALA A 418 2.34 -33.81 1.62
N GLY A 419 2.11 -32.52 1.39
CA GLY A 419 1.40 -32.01 0.22
C GLY A 419 2.28 -31.59 -0.96
N GLY A 420 3.58 -31.89 -0.91
CA GLY A 420 4.53 -31.63 -2.00
C GLY A 420 5.47 -30.46 -1.71
N ASP A 421 5.80 -29.69 -2.75
CA ASP A 421 6.79 -28.63 -2.67
C ASP A 421 6.32 -27.43 -1.85
N LEU A 422 7.28 -26.86 -1.12
CA LEU A 422 7.08 -25.62 -0.38
C LEU A 422 7.46 -24.41 -1.24
N SER A 423 6.84 -23.27 -0.95
CA SER A 423 7.13 -22.01 -1.62
C SER A 423 7.34 -20.90 -0.60
N ASP A 424 8.27 -19.98 -0.87
CA ASP A 424 8.46 -18.78 -0.06
C ASP A 424 7.43 -17.69 -0.36
N LEU A 425 6.56 -17.88 -1.38
CA LEU A 425 5.63 -16.86 -1.87
C LEU A 425 4.16 -17.35 -1.81
N PRO A 426 3.28 -16.70 -1.02
CA PRO A 426 3.62 -15.74 0.02
C PRO A 426 4.37 -16.40 1.18
N ASP A 427 5.15 -15.61 1.91
CA ASP A 427 5.77 -16.05 3.16
C ASP A 427 4.67 -16.32 4.18
N ARG A 428 4.57 -17.57 4.60
CA ARG A 428 3.46 -18.01 5.46
C ARG A 428 3.53 -17.41 6.85
N ARG A 429 4.69 -17.02 7.38
CA ARG A 429 4.81 -16.45 8.74
C ARG A 429 4.62 -14.93 8.76
N VAL A 430 4.60 -14.27 7.60
CA VAL A 430 4.28 -12.84 7.50
C VAL A 430 2.78 -12.69 7.23
N LEU A 431 2.06 -12.12 8.21
CA LEU A 431 0.65 -11.79 8.11
C LEU A 431 0.52 -10.37 7.57
N GLN A 432 -0.11 -10.21 6.41
CA GLN A 432 -0.64 -8.92 5.99
C GLN A 432 -1.98 -8.70 6.70
N VAL A 433 -2.08 -7.64 7.50
CA VAL A 433 -3.27 -7.34 8.32
C VAL A 433 -3.65 -5.88 8.21
N ALA A 434 -4.94 -5.59 8.33
CA ALA A 434 -5.41 -4.21 8.47
C ALA A 434 -5.06 -3.69 9.87
N VAL A 435 -4.45 -2.51 9.96
CA VAL A 435 -4.19 -1.84 11.23
C VAL A 435 -5.20 -0.70 11.42
N LEU A 436 -5.90 -0.71 12.55
CA LEU A 436 -6.98 0.24 12.86
C LEU A 436 -6.61 1.09 14.08
N ASN A 437 -6.88 2.39 14.04
CA ASN A 437 -6.77 3.26 15.22
C ASN A 437 -8.02 3.08 16.12
N CYS A 438 -8.13 1.90 16.74
CA CYS A 438 -9.33 1.43 17.43
C CYS A 438 -9.76 2.35 18.57
N GLN A 439 -8.81 2.90 19.34
CA GLN A 439 -9.13 3.76 20.48
C GLN A 439 -9.65 5.12 20.00
N ASN A 440 -9.02 5.71 19.00
CA ASN A 440 -9.45 6.96 18.37
C ASN A 440 -10.82 6.82 17.71
N LEU A 441 -11.07 5.68 17.06
CA LEU A 441 -12.36 5.35 16.45
C LEU A 441 -13.44 4.96 17.49
N GLY A 442 -13.09 4.85 18.77
CA GLY A 442 -14.03 4.51 19.85
C GLY A 442 -14.67 3.13 19.68
N LEU A 443 -13.95 2.17 19.10
CA LEU A 443 -14.50 0.83 18.87
C LEU A 443 -14.75 0.12 20.20
N ALA A 444 -15.94 -0.47 20.35
CA ALA A 444 -16.33 -1.28 21.50
C ALA A 444 -17.46 -2.25 21.13
N GLY A 445 -17.54 -3.42 21.77
CA GLY A 445 -18.57 -4.42 21.51
C GLY A 445 -18.48 -5.14 20.14
N ALA A 446 -19.60 -5.75 19.75
CA ALA A 446 -19.76 -6.47 18.48
C ALA A 446 -20.27 -5.50 17.40
N VAL A 447 -19.35 -4.88 16.66
CA VAL A 447 -19.69 -3.82 15.70
C VAL A 447 -19.42 -4.33 14.28
N PRO A 448 -20.46 -4.70 13.51
CA PRO A 448 -20.32 -4.93 12.07
C PRO A 448 -20.38 -3.58 11.34
N VAL A 449 -19.34 -2.76 11.50
CA VAL A 449 -19.21 -1.48 10.81
C VAL A 449 -18.02 -1.55 9.85
N ALA A 450 -18.18 -0.89 8.70
CA ALA A 450 -17.07 -0.62 7.79
C ALA A 450 -16.16 0.44 8.41
N VAL A 451 -14.93 0.04 8.73
CA VAL A 451 -13.95 0.89 9.42
C VAL A 451 -12.78 1.19 8.50
N PRO A 452 -12.29 2.44 8.40
CA PRO A 452 -11.08 2.75 7.64
C PRO A 452 -9.84 2.20 8.35
N ALA A 453 -9.00 1.49 7.59
CA ALA A 453 -7.69 1.09 8.05
C ALA A 453 -6.71 2.26 7.98
N ALA A 454 -5.91 2.44 9.03
CA ALA A 454 -4.83 3.41 9.05
C ALA A 454 -3.78 3.03 7.98
N ALA A 455 -3.43 1.75 7.92
CA ALA A 455 -2.60 1.15 6.88
C ALA A 455 -2.78 -0.38 6.89
N PHE A 456 -2.29 -1.05 5.84
CA PHE A 456 -1.98 -2.48 5.94
C PHE A 456 -0.53 -2.67 6.39
N ALA A 457 -0.33 -3.54 7.37
CA ALA A 457 0.99 -3.84 7.91
C ALA A 457 1.33 -5.33 7.79
N LYS A 458 2.63 -5.60 7.71
CA LYS A 458 3.23 -6.93 7.71
C LYS A 458 3.68 -7.26 9.13
N PHE A 459 3.04 -8.24 9.75
CA PHE A 459 3.42 -8.76 11.06
C PHE A 459 4.01 -10.16 10.93
N PHE A 460 5.23 -10.34 11.38
CA PHE A 460 5.88 -11.64 11.43
C PHE A 460 5.45 -12.40 12.68
N LEU A 461 4.81 -13.56 12.49
CA LEU A 461 4.37 -14.45 13.58
C LEU A 461 5.55 -15.27 14.09
N THR A 462 5.98 -14.99 15.32
CA THR A 462 7.24 -15.49 15.91
C THR A 462 7.11 -16.84 16.60
N LEU A 463 5.94 -17.15 17.16
CA LEU A 463 5.68 -18.37 17.92
C LEU A 463 4.30 -18.95 17.57
N PRO A 464 4.13 -20.28 17.62
CA PRO A 464 2.82 -20.92 17.55
C PRO A 464 1.97 -20.58 18.77
N LEU A 465 0.66 -20.66 18.60
CA LEU A 465 -0.31 -20.51 19.68
C LEU A 465 -0.42 -21.82 20.47
N ALA A 466 -0.18 -21.78 21.78
CA ALA A 466 -0.39 -22.92 22.67
C ALA A 466 -1.89 -23.26 22.81
N ARG A 467 -2.24 -24.49 23.22
CA ARG A 467 -3.64 -24.97 23.24
C ARG A 467 -4.61 -24.13 24.08
N SER A 468 -4.13 -23.42 25.10
CA SER A 468 -4.92 -22.55 25.98
C SER A 468 -4.78 -21.06 25.67
N GLN A 469 -3.96 -20.68 24.69
CA GLN A 469 -3.67 -19.30 24.37
C GLN A 469 -4.25 -18.91 23.02
N THR A 470 -4.82 -17.72 22.97
CA THR A 470 -5.24 -17.06 21.74
C THR A 470 -4.33 -15.91 21.35
N ASP A 471 -3.41 -15.51 22.22
CA ASP A 471 -2.57 -14.36 21.97
C ASP A 471 -1.52 -14.65 20.88
N LEU A 472 -1.31 -13.69 19.99
CA LEU A 472 -0.30 -13.79 18.93
C LEU A 472 0.96 -13.07 19.36
N TYR A 473 2.11 -13.71 19.19
CA TYR A 473 3.41 -13.06 19.37
C TYR A 473 3.95 -12.64 18.01
N VAL A 474 3.89 -11.35 17.72
CA VAL A 474 4.25 -10.81 16.42
C VAL A 474 5.32 -9.72 16.51
N GLU A 475 6.07 -9.57 15.43
CA GLU A 475 7.03 -8.48 15.23
C GLU A 475 6.62 -7.68 14.00
N LEU A 476 6.71 -6.34 14.04
CA LEU A 476 6.37 -5.51 12.88
C LEU A 476 7.48 -5.62 11.83
N ALA A 477 7.19 -6.26 10.70
CA ALA A 477 8.13 -6.35 9.59
C ALA A 477 8.16 -5.05 8.76
N GLY A 478 7.03 -4.34 8.70
CA GLY A 478 6.88 -3.04 8.03
C GLY A 478 5.44 -2.80 7.56
N LEU A 479 5.21 -1.72 6.81
CA LEU A 479 3.94 -1.52 6.10
C LEU A 479 3.91 -2.31 4.79
N VAL A 480 2.72 -2.61 4.29
CA VAL A 480 2.53 -3.11 2.94
C VAL A 480 2.88 -1.99 1.96
N LYS A 481 3.78 -2.28 1.02
CA LYS A 481 4.34 -1.32 0.06
C LYS A 481 3.84 -1.60 -1.37
N PRO A 482 3.98 -0.63 -2.28
CA PRO A 482 3.85 -0.90 -3.71
C PRO A 482 4.72 -2.10 -4.11
N HIS A 483 4.17 -3.02 -4.90
CA HIS A 483 4.79 -4.30 -5.35
C HIS A 483 4.85 -5.44 -4.32
N ASP A 484 4.39 -5.26 -3.08
CA ASP A 484 4.22 -6.42 -2.20
C ASP A 484 3.18 -7.40 -2.81
N PRO A 485 3.40 -8.72 -2.74
CA PRO A 485 2.46 -9.71 -3.26
C PRO A 485 1.05 -9.52 -2.67
N GLY A 486 0.04 -9.48 -3.53
CA GLY A 486 -1.36 -9.30 -3.12
C GLY A 486 -1.77 -7.84 -2.91
N ASN A 487 -0.85 -6.86 -2.96
CA ASN A 487 -1.18 -5.44 -2.92
C ASN A 487 -1.55 -4.93 -4.32
N PHE A 488 -2.70 -4.27 -4.43
CA PHE A 488 -3.18 -3.61 -5.63
C PHE A 488 -3.46 -2.14 -5.31
N GLU A 489 -2.78 -1.26 -6.01
CA GLU A 489 -2.96 0.18 -5.91
C GLU A 489 -3.73 0.65 -7.14
N THR A 490 -4.89 1.26 -6.91
CA THR A 490 -5.72 1.79 -7.98
C THR A 490 -5.63 3.30 -7.96
N VAL A 491 -4.96 3.85 -8.98
CA VAL A 491 -4.98 5.29 -9.29
C VAL A 491 -5.93 5.51 -10.45
N GLN A 492 -6.98 6.28 -10.23
CA GLN A 492 -8.02 6.49 -11.23
C GLN A 492 -8.27 7.98 -11.49
N LEU A 493 -8.46 8.32 -12.76
CA LEU A 493 -8.99 9.63 -13.18
C LEU A 493 -10.51 9.64 -13.07
N TYR A 494 -11.04 10.72 -12.50
CA TYR A 494 -12.44 11.06 -12.42
C TYR A 494 -12.67 12.22 -13.39
N ARG A 495 -13.57 12.01 -14.37
CA ARG A 495 -13.84 12.96 -15.45
C ARG A 495 -15.26 13.44 -15.40
#